data_AF-A0AAD5Q5I4-F1
#
_entry.id   AF-A0AAD5Q5I4-F1
#
_cell.length_a   1.000
_cell.length_b   1.000
_cell.length_c   1.000
_cell.angle_alpha   90.00
_cell.angle_beta   90.00
_cell.angle_gamma   90.00
#
_symmetry.space_group_name_H-M   'P 1'
#
loop_
_entity.id
_entity.type
_entity.pdbx_description
1 polymer ?
#
loop_
_entity_poly.entity_id
_entity_poly.type
_entity_poly.pdbx_seq_one_letter_code
_entity_poly.pdbx_strand_id
1 'polypeptide(L)'
;MLANALEPNPLKTYIHLTTDAVERRNTLLSIRREKLHRCYQFVHERLHHIPETSPYHVEERYVNAKGDRIISRFERLLFPGVQDVKQVFNALLFYLTNMEISISETLGHVTVRDDIDAVETRVSNHRVVSSTSYGIELELNAVHCYEYYEKFEEMGGQEFAME
;
A
#
# COMPACT_ATOMS: atom_id res chain seq x y z
N MET A 1 13.32 -7.61 -31.14
CA MET A 1 11.95 -7.15 -30.84
C MET A 1 11.34 -8.09 -29.81
N LEU A 2 11.40 -7.74 -28.54
CA LEU A 2 10.55 -8.34 -27.51
C LEU A 2 9.75 -7.19 -26.92
N ALA A 3 8.44 -7.22 -27.16
CA ALA A 3 7.53 -6.22 -26.69
C ALA A 3 7.57 -6.20 -25.16
N ASN A 4 7.95 -5.07 -24.58
CA ASN A 4 7.61 -4.66 -23.21
C ASN A 4 6.09 -4.43 -23.13
N ALA A 5 5.29 -5.44 -23.46
CA ALA A 5 3.94 -5.51 -22.94
C ALA A 5 4.13 -5.74 -21.45
N LEU A 6 3.99 -4.67 -20.67
CA LEU A 6 3.70 -4.74 -19.25
C LEU A 6 2.76 -5.93 -19.06
N GLU A 7 3.24 -6.99 -18.40
CA GLU A 7 2.32 -8.04 -18.00
C GLU A 7 1.13 -7.37 -17.30
N PRO A 8 -0.11 -7.82 -17.56
CA PRO A 8 -1.28 -7.25 -16.93
C PRO A 8 -1.14 -7.43 -15.41
N ASN A 9 -0.64 -6.40 -14.72
CA ASN A 9 -0.57 -6.38 -13.27
C ASN A 9 -2.00 -6.10 -12.76
N PRO A 10 -2.65 -7.05 -12.08
CA PRO A 10 -4.04 -6.92 -11.66
C PRO A 10 -4.25 -5.79 -10.64
N LEU A 11 -3.18 -5.30 -10.01
CA LEU A 11 -3.19 -4.17 -9.08
C LEU A 11 -2.99 -2.82 -9.77
N LYS A 12 -2.62 -2.78 -11.06
CA LYS A 12 -2.41 -1.54 -11.81
C LYS A 12 -3.74 -1.03 -12.36
N THR A 13 -4.05 0.23 -12.08
CA THR A 13 -5.16 0.95 -12.71
C THR A 13 -4.67 2.33 -13.08
N TYR A 14 -4.98 2.77 -14.29
CA TYR A 14 -4.72 4.13 -14.70
C TYR A 14 -5.81 5.05 -14.15
N ILE A 15 -5.40 6.13 -13.50
CA ILE A 15 -6.28 7.19 -12.99
C ILE A 15 -5.64 8.54 -13.32
N HIS A 16 -6.48 9.58 -13.41
CA HIS A 16 -6.03 10.94 -13.59
C HIS A 16 -6.41 11.76 -12.36
N LEU A 17 -5.41 12.28 -11.65
CA LEU A 17 -5.62 13.12 -10.47
C LEU A 17 -5.43 14.59 -10.88
N THR A 18 -6.52 15.36 -10.85
CA THR A 18 -6.50 16.79 -11.20
C THR A 18 -5.98 17.63 -10.04
N THR A 19 -5.64 18.89 -10.29
CA THR A 19 -5.24 19.85 -9.24
C THR A 19 -6.41 20.29 -8.36
N ASP A 20 -7.65 20.11 -8.81
CA ASP A 20 -8.83 20.40 -8.02
C ASP A 20 -9.04 19.31 -6.95
N ALA A 21 -9.17 19.75 -5.68
CA ALA A 21 -9.27 18.84 -4.55
C ALA A 21 -10.55 17.99 -4.62
N VAL A 22 -11.69 18.58 -5.00
CA VAL A 22 -12.98 17.89 -5.05
C VAL A 22 -13.01 16.84 -6.16
N GLU A 23 -12.55 17.17 -7.35
CA GLU A 23 -12.43 16.23 -8.47
C GLU A 23 -11.46 15.09 -8.16
N ARG A 24 -10.31 15.41 -7.55
CA ARG A 24 -9.33 14.41 -7.12
C ARG A 24 -9.95 13.47 -6.10
N ARG A 25 -10.59 14.00 -5.06
CA ARG A 25 -11.33 13.23 -4.05
C ARG A 25 -12.34 12.29 -4.69
N ASN A 26 -13.17 12.81 -5.59
CA ASN A 26 -14.21 12.02 -6.27
C ASN A 26 -13.59 10.87 -7.08
N THR A 27 -12.48 11.13 -7.77
CA THR A 27 -11.72 10.11 -8.50
C THR A 27 -11.23 9.01 -7.57
N LEU A 28 -10.58 9.38 -6.45
CA LEU A 28 -10.05 8.42 -5.47
C LEU A 28 -11.15 7.58 -4.80
N LEU A 29 -12.29 8.19 -4.46
CA LEU A 29 -13.44 7.49 -3.91
C LEU A 29 -14.04 6.50 -4.92
N SER A 30 -14.14 6.89 -6.20
CA SER A 30 -14.74 6.06 -7.24
C SER A 30 -13.98 4.74 -7.48
N ILE A 31 -12.66 4.73 -7.30
CA ILE A 31 -11.83 3.53 -7.49
C ILE A 31 -11.63 2.71 -6.23
N ARG A 32 -11.89 3.27 -5.03
CA ARG A 32 -11.50 2.69 -3.73
C ARG A 32 -11.97 1.24 -3.56
N ARG A 33 -13.27 1.00 -3.76
CA ARG A 33 -13.89 -0.31 -3.51
C ARG A 33 -13.35 -1.39 -4.46
N GLU A 34 -13.27 -1.07 -5.74
CA GLU A 34 -12.73 -2.00 -6.75
C GLU A 34 -11.26 -2.32 -6.46
N LYS A 35 -10.47 -1.31 -6.06
CA LYS A 35 -9.07 -1.50 -5.68
C LYS A 35 -8.91 -2.44 -4.50
N LEU A 36 -9.64 -2.22 -3.42
CA LEU A 36 -9.58 -3.09 -2.24
C LEU A 36 -9.97 -4.54 -2.60
N HIS A 37 -11.02 -4.72 -3.39
CA HIS A 37 -11.45 -6.04 -3.84
C HIS A 37 -10.39 -6.76 -4.69
N ARG A 38 -9.79 -6.07 -5.67
CA ARG A 38 -8.69 -6.63 -6.50
C ARG A 38 -7.45 -6.96 -5.67
N CYS A 39 -7.10 -6.10 -4.71
CA CYS A 39 -5.99 -6.35 -3.78
C CYS A 39 -6.25 -7.60 -2.94
N TYR A 40 -7.45 -7.75 -2.39
CA TYR A 40 -7.85 -8.93 -1.63
C TYR A 40 -7.72 -10.21 -2.47
N GLN A 41 -8.30 -10.22 -3.68
CA GLN A 41 -8.20 -11.37 -4.59
C GLN A 41 -6.74 -11.69 -4.91
N PHE A 42 -5.92 -10.68 -5.23
CA PHE A 42 -4.51 -10.89 -5.53
C PHE A 42 -3.74 -11.49 -4.35
N VAL A 43 -3.96 -10.99 -3.12
CA VAL A 43 -3.31 -11.52 -1.91
C VAL A 43 -3.77 -12.95 -1.65
N HIS A 44 -5.07 -13.23 -1.77
CA HIS A 44 -5.65 -14.56 -1.60
C HIS A 44 -5.04 -15.56 -2.58
N GLU A 45 -5.11 -15.28 -3.89
CA GLU A 45 -4.59 -16.15 -4.96
C GLU A 45 -3.07 -16.39 -4.85
N ARG A 46 -2.33 -15.42 -4.31
CA ARG A 46 -0.88 -15.53 -4.15
C ARG A 46 -0.47 -16.30 -2.89
N LEU A 47 -1.34 -16.38 -1.89
CA LEU A 47 -1.03 -16.97 -0.59
C LEU A 47 -1.78 -18.25 -0.28
N HIS A 48 -2.84 -18.64 -1.03
CA HIS A 48 -3.68 -19.80 -0.68
C HIS A 48 -2.93 -21.14 -0.66
N HIS A 49 -1.76 -21.23 -1.31
CA HIS A 49 -0.90 -22.41 -1.27
C HIS A 49 0.21 -22.33 -0.19
N ILE A 50 0.37 -21.19 0.48
CA ILE A 50 1.44 -20.97 1.45
C ILE A 50 0.85 -21.08 2.86
N PRO A 51 1.35 -21.98 3.73
CA PRO A 51 0.84 -22.15 5.08
C PRO A 51 0.75 -20.81 5.84
N GLU A 52 -0.36 -20.55 6.53
CA GLU A 52 -0.66 -19.26 7.17
C GLU A 52 0.39 -18.84 8.20
N THR A 53 0.98 -19.82 8.89
CA THR A 53 1.98 -19.64 9.94
C THR A 53 3.39 -19.39 9.41
N SER A 54 3.58 -19.32 8.09
CA SER A 54 4.90 -19.11 7.49
C SER A 54 5.09 -17.66 7.07
N PRO A 55 6.23 -17.00 7.32
CA PRO A 55 6.54 -15.77 6.61
C PRO A 55 6.68 -16.07 5.11
N TYR A 56 6.42 -15.08 4.26
CA TYR A 56 6.58 -15.22 2.81
C TYR A 56 7.18 -13.94 2.24
N HIS A 57 8.14 -14.05 1.33
CA HIS A 57 8.79 -12.90 0.73
C HIS A 57 9.23 -13.24 -0.70
N VAL A 58 8.88 -12.36 -1.63
CA VAL A 58 9.33 -12.39 -3.02
C VAL A 58 9.74 -10.99 -3.43
N GLU A 59 10.90 -10.87 -4.04
CA GLU A 59 11.39 -9.61 -4.58
C GLU A 59 12.02 -9.83 -5.96
N GLU A 60 11.64 -8.96 -6.89
CA GLU A 60 12.17 -8.92 -8.24
C GLU A 60 12.83 -7.57 -8.46
N ARG A 61 14.07 -7.61 -8.96
CA ARG A 61 14.84 -6.40 -9.29
C ARG A 61 15.29 -6.48 -10.74
N TYR A 62 15.07 -5.41 -11.49
CA TYR A 62 15.53 -5.32 -12.87
C TYR A 62 15.80 -3.86 -13.26
N VAL A 63 16.54 -3.69 -14.35
CA VAL A 63 16.76 -2.39 -14.99
C VAL A 63 15.90 -2.33 -16.23
N ASN A 64 15.04 -1.31 -16.32
CA ASN A 64 14.16 -1.16 -17.49
C ASN A 64 14.95 -0.63 -18.70
N ALA A 65 14.29 -0.54 -19.87
CA ALA A 65 14.92 -0.05 -21.10
C ALA A 65 15.42 1.41 -21.04
N LYS A 66 14.97 2.19 -20.05
CA LYS A 66 15.41 3.58 -19.81
C LYS A 66 16.59 3.68 -18.85
N GLY A 67 17.03 2.56 -18.27
CA GLY A 67 18.08 2.53 -17.25
C GLY A 67 17.57 2.69 -15.82
N ASP A 68 16.25 2.80 -15.61
CA ASP A 68 15.68 2.92 -14.27
C ASP A 68 15.75 1.59 -13.52
N ARG A 69 16.12 1.64 -12.24
CA ARG A 69 16.10 0.48 -11.35
C ARG A 69 14.70 0.28 -10.78
N ILE A 70 14.10 -0.86 -11.08
CA ILE A 70 12.76 -1.23 -10.63
C ILE A 70 12.86 -2.33 -9.59
N ILE A 71 12.05 -2.22 -8.54
CA ILE A 71 11.90 -3.23 -7.49
C ILE A 71 10.40 -3.53 -7.36
N SER A 72 10.05 -4.81 -7.44
CA SER A 72 8.73 -5.33 -7.11
C SER A 72 8.86 -6.23 -5.91
N ARG A 73 8.10 -5.99 -4.85
CA ARG A 73 8.16 -6.76 -3.60
C ARG A 73 6.76 -7.18 -3.16
N PHE A 74 6.66 -8.42 -2.68
CA PHE A 74 5.47 -8.95 -2.00
C PHE A 74 5.92 -9.70 -0.75
N GLU A 75 5.32 -9.39 0.40
CA GLU A 75 5.68 -10.04 1.66
C GLU A 75 4.48 -10.27 2.58
N ARG A 76 4.55 -11.38 3.34
CA ARG A 76 3.70 -11.69 4.49
C ARG A 76 4.57 -11.70 5.73
N LEU A 77 4.31 -10.75 6.62
CA LEU A 77 4.95 -10.64 7.93
C LEU A 77 4.07 -11.32 8.98
N LEU A 78 4.70 -11.99 9.94
CA LEU A 78 4.03 -12.55 11.10
C LEU A 78 4.24 -11.61 12.28
N PHE A 79 3.21 -11.45 13.11
CA PHE A 79 3.25 -10.61 14.31
C PHE A 79 3.03 -11.45 15.57
N PRO A 80 4.05 -12.19 16.07
CA PRO A 80 3.92 -13.01 17.27
C PRO A 80 3.46 -12.18 18.47
N GLY A 81 2.48 -12.71 19.23
CA GLY A 81 1.96 -12.06 20.43
C GLY A 81 0.84 -11.04 20.17
N VAL A 82 0.56 -10.68 18.91
CA VAL A 82 -0.64 -9.91 18.57
C VAL A 82 -1.87 -10.79 18.74
N GLN A 83 -2.87 -10.28 19.47
CA GLN A 83 -4.09 -11.01 19.79
C GLN A 83 -5.24 -10.68 18.82
N ASP A 84 -5.15 -9.55 18.12
CA ASP A 84 -6.22 -9.03 17.27
C ASP A 84 -5.63 -8.25 16.08
N VAL A 85 -6.08 -8.57 14.87
CA VAL A 85 -5.70 -7.90 13.63
C VAL A 85 -6.04 -6.41 13.66
N LYS A 86 -7.05 -5.99 14.44
CA LYS A 86 -7.38 -4.58 14.68
C LYS A 86 -6.21 -3.81 15.31
N GLN A 87 -5.39 -4.46 16.14
CA GLN A 87 -4.19 -3.83 16.71
C GLN A 87 -3.17 -3.50 15.61
N VAL A 88 -2.92 -4.45 14.71
CA VAL A 88 -2.03 -4.24 13.55
C VAL A 88 -2.59 -3.16 12.64
N PHE A 89 -3.90 -3.23 12.34
CA PHE A 89 -4.59 -2.25 11.52
C PHE A 89 -4.47 -0.83 12.09
N ASN A 90 -4.75 -0.65 13.40
CA ASN A 90 -4.62 0.64 14.06
C ASN A 90 -3.17 1.15 14.08
N ALA A 91 -2.19 0.27 14.31
CA ALA A 91 -0.77 0.63 14.24
C ALA A 91 -0.37 1.09 12.82
N LEU A 92 -0.87 0.41 11.79
CA LEU A 92 -0.65 0.79 10.40
C LEU A 92 -1.30 2.14 10.09
N LEU A 93 -2.54 2.38 10.51
CA LEU A 93 -3.19 3.68 10.33
C LEU A 93 -2.44 4.81 11.04
N PHE A 94 -1.96 4.56 12.25
CA PHE A 94 -1.14 5.51 12.98
C PHE A 94 0.13 5.85 12.20
N TYR A 95 0.83 4.83 11.68
CA TYR A 95 2.01 5.03 10.84
C TYR A 95 1.69 5.82 9.56
N LEU A 96 0.64 5.45 8.82
CA LEU A 96 0.27 6.14 7.57
C LEU A 96 -0.15 7.59 7.81
N THR A 97 -0.68 7.90 8.99
CA THR A 97 -1.09 9.26 9.38
C THR A 97 0.09 10.09 9.88
N ASN A 98 1.18 9.47 10.34
CA ASN A 98 2.36 10.14 10.89
C ASN A 98 3.65 9.66 10.20
N MET A 99 3.56 9.39 8.89
CA MET A 99 4.63 8.71 8.15
C MET A 99 5.90 9.58 8.08
N GLU A 100 5.74 10.89 7.91
CA GLU A 100 6.83 11.85 7.87
C GLU A 100 7.62 11.90 9.19
N ILE A 101 6.93 11.87 10.33
CA ILE A 101 7.56 11.80 11.65
C ILE A 101 8.28 10.45 11.79
N SER A 102 7.57 9.35 11.50
CA SER A 102 8.11 7.99 11.64
C SER A 102 9.38 7.78 10.82
N ILE A 103 9.41 8.27 9.57
CA ILE A 103 10.59 8.22 8.70
C ILE A 103 11.71 9.10 9.26
N SER A 104 11.39 10.33 9.68
CA SER A 104 12.39 11.27 10.20
C SER A 104 13.07 10.75 11.46
N GLU A 105 12.31 10.23 12.42
CA GLU A 105 12.83 9.70 13.69
C GLU A 105 13.60 8.39 13.50
N THR A 106 13.11 7.50 12.63
CA THR A 106 13.74 6.17 12.44
C THR A 106 15.03 6.26 11.62
N LEU A 107 15.06 7.12 10.60
CA LEU A 107 16.19 7.20 9.66
C LEU A 107 17.09 8.43 9.89
N GLY A 108 16.71 9.36 10.77
CA GLY A 108 17.41 10.63 10.95
C GLY A 108 17.31 11.55 9.73
N HIS A 109 16.29 11.35 8.90
CA HIS A 109 16.03 12.16 7.71
C HIS A 109 15.26 13.43 8.06
N VAL A 110 15.30 14.42 7.18
CA VAL A 110 14.31 15.51 7.19
C VAL A 110 13.21 15.13 6.21
N THR A 111 12.04 14.76 6.72
CA THR A 111 10.91 14.35 5.89
C THR A 111 9.75 15.32 6.04
N VAL A 112 9.21 15.76 4.92
CA VAL A 112 8.04 16.63 4.82
C VAL A 112 6.94 15.93 4.04
N ARG A 113 5.69 16.27 4.34
CA ARG A 113 4.52 15.71 3.69
C ARG A 113 3.52 16.80 3.35
N ASP A 114 3.08 16.78 2.10
CA ASP A 114 1.96 17.57 1.62
C ASP A 114 0.69 16.72 1.74
N ASP A 115 -0.21 17.11 2.64
CA ASP A 115 -1.53 16.50 2.77
C ASP A 115 -2.51 17.19 1.83
N ILE A 116 -2.91 16.47 0.77
CA ILE A 116 -3.78 17.07 -0.26
C ILE A 116 -5.25 16.69 -0.06
N ASP A 117 -5.56 15.57 0.58
CA ASP A 117 -6.95 15.25 0.99
C ASP A 117 -6.97 13.98 1.86
N ALA A 118 -7.26 14.10 3.15
CA ALA A 118 -7.62 12.96 4.00
C ALA A 118 -9.15 12.91 4.09
N VAL A 119 -9.76 12.07 3.27
CA VAL A 119 -11.22 12.04 3.09
C VAL A 119 -11.82 10.92 3.92
N GLU A 120 -12.75 11.27 4.82
CA GLU A 120 -13.63 10.32 5.54
C GLU A 120 -12.89 9.09 6.09
N THR A 121 -11.67 9.29 6.60
CA THR A 121 -10.76 8.28 7.16
C THR A 121 -10.55 7.01 6.34
N ARG A 122 -10.82 6.98 5.02
CA ARG A 122 -10.81 5.72 4.22
C ARG A 122 -9.98 5.77 2.95
N VAL A 123 -9.72 6.96 2.43
CA VAL A 123 -8.79 7.17 1.32
C VAL A 123 -8.02 8.45 1.53
N SER A 124 -6.74 8.43 1.18
CA SER A 124 -5.91 9.62 1.28
C SER A 124 -4.84 9.67 0.19
N ASN A 125 -4.48 10.89 -0.23
CA ASN A 125 -3.37 11.13 -1.15
C ASN A 125 -2.33 12.04 -0.51
N HIS A 126 -1.08 11.58 -0.51
CA HIS A 126 0.04 12.30 0.10
C HIS A 126 1.23 12.32 -0.84
N ARG A 127 1.93 13.45 -0.82
CA ARG A 127 3.27 13.58 -1.38
C ARG A 127 4.24 13.71 -0.23
N VAL A 128 5.19 12.81 -0.14
CA VAL A 128 6.20 12.76 0.92
C VAL A 128 7.57 12.98 0.26
N VAL A 129 8.32 13.96 0.76
CA VAL A 129 9.68 14.25 0.31
C VAL A 129 10.60 14.07 1.52
N SER A 130 11.63 13.24 1.36
CA SER A 130 12.60 12.93 2.41
C SER A 130 14.01 13.26 1.94
N SER A 131 14.71 14.10 2.69
CA SER A 131 16.12 14.42 2.48
C SER A 131 16.96 13.57 3.43
N THR A 132 17.78 12.70 2.85
CA THR A 132 18.74 11.88 3.59
C THR A 132 19.89 12.73 4.15
N SER A 133 20.63 12.20 5.14
CA SER A 133 21.83 12.84 5.68
C SER A 133 22.96 13.03 4.65
N TYR A 134 22.89 12.33 3.51
CA TYR A 134 23.84 12.44 2.40
C TYR A 134 23.38 13.45 1.33
N GLY A 135 22.30 14.20 1.57
CA GLY A 135 21.76 15.18 0.63
C GLY A 135 21.01 14.56 -0.56
N ILE A 136 20.70 13.27 -0.52
CA ILE A 136 19.84 12.61 -1.51
C ILE A 136 18.38 12.90 -1.16
N GLU A 137 17.60 13.32 -2.15
CA GLU A 137 16.15 13.49 -2.03
C GLU A 137 15.42 12.25 -2.54
N LEU A 138 14.43 11.81 -1.75
CA LEU A 138 13.51 10.74 -2.09
C LEU A 138 12.10 11.31 -2.12
N GLU A 139 11.35 11.01 -3.17
CA GLU A 139 9.95 11.43 -3.30
C GLU A 139 9.03 10.21 -3.42
N LEU A 140 7.96 10.22 -2.64
CA LEU A 140 6.86 9.27 -2.69
C LEU A 140 5.56 10.02 -2.95
N ASN A 141 4.85 9.66 -4.02
CA ASN A 141 3.46 10.06 -4.23
C ASN A 141 2.57 8.83 -4.08
N ALA A 142 1.76 8.82 -3.03
CA ALA A 142 1.00 7.65 -2.63
C ALA A 142 -0.48 7.96 -2.48
N VAL A 143 -1.30 6.94 -2.80
CA VAL A 143 -2.71 6.87 -2.45
C VAL A 143 -2.85 5.70 -1.48
N HIS A 144 -3.39 5.96 -0.29
CA HIS A 144 -3.72 4.92 0.67
C HIS A 144 -5.22 4.67 0.63
N CYS A 145 -5.60 3.42 0.39
CA CYS A 145 -6.96 2.93 0.54
C CYS A 145 -6.93 1.82 1.56
N TYR A 146 -7.81 1.87 2.55
CA TYR A 146 -7.87 0.85 3.59
C TYR A 146 -9.30 0.68 4.09
N GLU A 147 -9.58 -0.52 4.59
CA GLU A 147 -10.86 -0.90 5.18
C GLU A 147 -10.62 -2.01 6.18
N TYR A 148 -11.37 -1.97 7.29
CA TYR A 148 -11.32 -2.98 8.33
C TYR A 148 -12.69 -3.63 8.42
N TYR A 149 -12.71 -4.96 8.48
CA TYR A 149 -13.91 -5.77 8.60
C TYR A 149 -13.82 -6.55 9.90
N GLU A 150 -14.85 -6.44 10.75
CA GLU A 150 -14.91 -7.23 12.00
C GLU A 150 -15.19 -8.71 11.75
N LYS A 151 -15.86 -9.02 10.62
CA LYS A 151 -16.15 -10.38 10.17
C LYS A 151 -15.82 -10.53 8.70
N PHE A 152 -15.16 -11.64 8.35
CA PHE A 152 -14.66 -11.89 7.01
C PHE A 152 -15.78 -12.14 5.97
N GLU A 153 -16.97 -12.55 6.43
CA GLU A 153 -18.15 -12.79 5.59
C GLU A 153 -18.58 -11.55 4.78
N GLU A 154 -18.26 -10.33 5.23
CA GLU A 154 -18.64 -9.07 4.55
C GLU A 154 -17.88 -8.84 3.22
N MET A 155 -16.80 -9.57 2.95
CA MET A 155 -16.06 -9.56 1.68
C MET A 155 -16.36 -10.78 0.79
N GLY A 156 -17.31 -11.64 1.18
CA GLY A 156 -17.62 -12.89 0.46
C GLY A 156 -16.58 -14.00 0.63
N GLY A 157 -15.71 -13.89 1.63
CA GLY A 157 -14.76 -14.93 2.03
C GLY A 157 -15.30 -15.78 3.19
N GLN A 158 -15.00 -17.07 3.18
CA GLN A 158 -15.37 -18.00 4.25
C GLN A 158 -14.47 -17.76 5.48
N GLU A 159 -15.05 -17.71 6.70
CA GLU A 159 -14.29 -17.55 7.95
C GLU A 159 -13.17 -18.59 8.05
N PHE A 160 -11.92 -18.13 8.16
CA PHE A 160 -10.84 -18.98 8.64
C PHE A 160 -10.90 -18.94 10.18
N ALA A 161 -11.52 -19.97 10.74
CA ALA A 161 -11.56 -20.18 12.17
C ALA A 161 -10.13 -20.22 12.72
N MET A 162 -9.85 -19.36 13.70
CA MET A 162 -8.69 -19.56 14.58
C MET A 162 -8.98 -20.76 15.47
N GLU A 163 -8.24 -21.85 15.28
CA GLU A 163 -8.01 -22.86 16.32
C GLU A 163 -6.83 -22.46 17.20
#